data_AF-A0A9D1KEC4-F1
#
_entry.id   AF-A0A9D1KEC4-F1
#
_cell.length_a   1.000
_cell.length_b   1.000
_cell.length_c   1.000
_cell.angle_alpha   90.00
_cell.angle_beta   90.00
_cell.angle_gamma   90.00
#
_symmetry.space_group_name_H-M   'P 1'
#
loop_
_entity.id
_entity.type
_entity.pdbx_description
1 polymer ?
#
loop_
_entity_poly.entity_id
_entity_poly.type
_entity_poly.pdbx_seq_one_letter_code
_entity_poly.pdbx_strand_id
1 'polypeptide(L)'
;MKGKKTAVFWILAAGIILLAVFFVIESGNPVRRNNRRLKECMEQLASMESGSRISLSAITPFLWDTVYSFDPYTSAEEMAAVMNTPERELQETVNEGMTQLIFLHEGKIAAIICGYAENLGYDIDLGLWEDGKNYRKVERQTDSFTLYTETGYPRLVFEGESFRGIIRELGEDGTALVEIEPGYPICGSGNQVYVSLPEALHDGAKAGSRVEVIYDGRVAETFPLQLPGQMRVRLCPDREAAAGEAWTEEKIQSVFVGAGGCREEDILDCVPVWDYAFDRVGVVMFAGEEVQKVSFAFIDKEGESQVCALLAGPAEDPELTYLGNGTVSCRMESEDNKIYTTKLTFSISEGEVCFKAEDNLADPDMISGQESEER
;
A
#
# COMPACT_ATOMS: atom_id res chain seq x y z
N MET A 1 73.01 -7.89 6.95
CA MET A 1 71.62 -7.96 7.47
C MET A 1 70.83 -6.64 7.46
N LYS A 2 71.40 -5.48 7.08
CA LYS A 2 70.66 -4.19 7.06
C LYS A 2 69.70 -4.01 5.88
N GLY A 3 69.97 -4.57 4.70
CA GLY A 3 69.14 -4.38 3.49
C GLY A 3 67.84 -5.19 3.40
N LYS A 4 67.72 -6.31 4.13
CA LYS A 4 66.50 -7.13 4.12
C LYS A 4 65.38 -6.51 4.97
N LYS A 5 65.71 -5.84 6.06
CA LYS A 5 64.72 -5.19 6.95
C LYS A 5 64.08 -3.96 6.30
N THR A 6 64.85 -3.19 5.53
CA THR A 6 64.33 -2.07 4.75
C THR A 6 63.44 -2.53 3.59
N ALA A 7 63.81 -3.60 2.88
CA ALA A 7 62.97 -4.16 1.81
C ALA A 7 61.62 -4.69 2.34
N VAL A 8 61.62 -5.37 3.49
CA VAL A 8 60.37 -5.86 4.12
C VAL A 8 59.48 -4.70 4.59
N PHE A 9 60.06 -3.61 5.11
CA PHE A 9 59.31 -2.41 5.50
C PHE A 9 58.62 -1.75 4.30
N TRP A 10 59.30 -1.62 3.15
CA TRP A 10 58.71 -1.03 1.95
C TRP A 10 57.59 -1.89 1.35
N ILE A 11 57.69 -3.23 1.42
CA ILE A 11 56.63 -4.14 0.97
C ILE A 11 55.39 -4.02 1.87
N LEU A 12 55.57 -3.93 3.19
CA LEU A 12 54.48 -3.72 4.14
C LEU A 12 53.80 -2.36 3.97
N ALA A 13 54.59 -1.29 3.77
CA ALA A 13 54.07 0.04 3.50
C ALA A 13 53.28 0.09 2.17
N ALA A 14 53.79 -0.54 1.11
CA ALA A 14 53.08 -0.65 -0.17
C ALA A 14 51.78 -1.46 -0.05
N GLY A 15 51.78 -2.54 0.75
CA GLY A 15 50.59 -3.33 1.04
C GLY A 15 49.51 -2.55 1.79
N ILE A 16 49.89 -1.72 2.78
CA ILE A 16 48.96 -0.85 3.52
C ILE A 16 48.40 0.25 2.61
N ILE A 17 49.21 0.83 1.73
CA ILE A 17 48.76 1.82 0.75
C ILE A 17 47.79 1.19 -0.26
N LEU A 18 48.09 -0.02 -0.76
CA LEU A 18 47.19 -0.77 -1.63
C LEU A 18 45.87 -1.11 -0.94
N LEU A 19 45.90 -1.50 0.34
CA LEU A 19 44.72 -1.73 1.15
C LEU A 19 43.91 -0.45 1.40
N ALA A 20 44.56 0.67 1.66
CA ALA A 20 43.90 1.96 1.84
C ALA A 20 43.29 2.47 0.53
N VAL A 21 43.98 2.32 -0.60
CA VAL A 21 43.46 2.63 -1.94
C VAL A 21 42.29 1.72 -2.29
N PHE A 22 42.39 0.43 -1.99
CA PHE A 22 41.27 -0.52 -2.13
C PHE A 22 40.08 -0.09 -1.27
N PHE A 23 40.28 0.28 0.00
CA PHE A 23 39.22 0.80 0.87
C PHE A 23 38.60 2.12 0.37
N VAL A 24 39.39 3.00 -0.24
CA VAL A 24 38.92 4.26 -0.88
C VAL A 24 38.13 3.97 -2.15
N ILE A 25 38.51 2.96 -2.93
CA ILE A 25 37.78 2.51 -4.12
C ILE A 25 36.48 1.79 -3.71
N GLU A 26 36.51 0.94 -2.69
CA GLU A 26 35.35 0.23 -2.14
C GLU A 26 34.34 1.20 -1.51
N SER A 27 34.83 2.24 -0.81
CA SER A 27 34.02 3.37 -0.32
C SER A 27 33.66 4.38 -1.42
N GLY A 28 34.22 4.22 -2.62
CA GLY A 28 34.10 5.11 -3.77
C GLY A 28 33.00 4.75 -4.76
N ASN A 29 32.30 3.61 -4.60
CA ASN A 29 31.10 3.33 -5.41
C ASN A 29 29.85 3.95 -4.73
N PRO A 30 29.32 5.07 -5.24
CA PRO A 30 28.19 5.76 -4.62
C PRO A 30 26.94 4.89 -4.53
N VAL A 31 26.69 4.03 -5.52
CA VAL A 31 25.53 3.12 -5.58
C VAL A 31 25.55 2.14 -4.40
N ARG A 32 26.67 1.43 -4.19
CA ARG A 32 26.80 0.49 -3.06
C ARG A 32 26.61 1.17 -1.71
N ARG A 33 27.15 2.39 -1.56
CA ARG A 33 26.99 3.18 -0.34
C ARG A 33 25.52 3.57 -0.13
N ASN A 34 24.82 3.96 -1.18
CA ASN A 34 23.41 4.34 -1.13
C ASN A 34 22.53 3.15 -0.79
N ASN A 35 22.76 1.98 -1.39
CA ASN A 35 22.07 0.73 -1.06
C ASN A 35 22.18 0.38 0.43
N ARG A 36 23.39 0.44 0.99
CA ARG A 36 23.62 0.15 2.42
C ARG A 36 22.89 1.15 3.31
N ARG A 37 22.93 2.43 2.97
CA ARG A 37 22.25 3.46 3.77
C ARG A 37 20.72 3.35 3.70
N LEU A 38 20.16 3.00 2.53
CA LEU A 38 18.73 2.70 2.42
C LEU A 38 18.35 1.54 3.34
N LYS A 39 19.14 0.47 3.35
CA LYS A 39 18.93 -0.66 4.27
C LYS A 39 18.91 -0.20 5.73
N GLU A 40 19.91 0.57 6.17
CA GLU A 40 19.98 1.11 7.53
C GLU A 40 18.75 1.97 7.89
N CYS A 41 18.22 2.75 6.93
CA CYS A 41 16.99 3.53 7.12
C CYS A 41 15.74 2.65 7.16
N MET A 42 15.64 1.64 6.30
CA MET A 42 14.53 0.68 6.31
C MET A 42 14.46 -0.10 7.63
N GLU A 43 15.61 -0.56 8.15
CA GLU A 43 15.70 -1.25 9.43
C GLU A 43 15.15 -0.42 10.60
N GLN A 44 15.28 0.91 10.55
CA GLN A 44 14.72 1.81 11.57
C GLN A 44 13.19 1.90 11.52
N LEU A 45 12.57 1.59 10.38
CA LEU A 45 11.11 1.57 10.24
C LEU A 45 10.48 0.33 10.90
N ALA A 46 11.27 -0.71 11.19
CA ALA A 46 10.75 -1.96 11.76
C ALA A 46 10.05 -1.77 13.12
N SER A 47 10.38 -0.71 13.86
CA SER A 47 9.75 -0.37 15.14
C SER A 47 8.60 0.62 15.04
N MET A 48 8.27 1.10 13.84
CA MET A 48 7.14 2.02 13.61
C MET A 48 5.82 1.26 13.47
N GLU A 49 4.71 2.00 13.62
CA GLU A 49 3.36 1.46 13.51
C GLU A 49 3.02 1.09 12.05
N SER A 50 2.53 -0.14 11.87
CA SER A 50 1.96 -0.63 10.60
C SER A 50 0.77 0.25 10.18
N GLY A 51 0.67 0.61 8.90
CA GLY A 51 -0.31 1.57 8.37
C GLY A 51 0.21 3.00 8.27
N SER A 52 1.37 3.32 8.86
CA SER A 52 1.96 4.67 8.76
C SER A 52 2.27 5.07 7.32
N ARG A 53 1.93 6.32 6.94
CA ARG A 53 2.35 6.91 5.66
C ARG A 53 3.78 7.46 5.75
N ILE A 54 4.67 6.93 4.93
CA ILE A 54 6.10 7.26 4.88
C ILE A 54 6.44 7.80 3.49
N SER A 55 7.08 8.97 3.43
CA SER A 55 7.69 9.44 2.18
C SER A 55 8.99 8.67 1.93
N LEU A 56 9.13 8.07 0.74
CA LEU A 56 10.35 7.36 0.35
C LEU A 56 11.58 8.29 0.39
N SER A 57 11.42 9.56 0.01
CA SER A 57 12.47 10.58 0.09
C SER A 57 12.96 10.83 1.51
N ALA A 58 12.11 10.64 2.52
CA ALA A 58 12.50 10.83 3.92
C ALA A 58 13.47 9.73 4.40
N ILE A 59 13.44 8.56 3.77
CA ILE A 59 14.23 7.39 4.16
C ILE A 59 15.36 7.06 3.17
N THR A 60 15.45 7.78 2.04
CA THR A 60 16.56 7.65 1.09
C THR A 60 17.60 8.75 1.33
N PRO A 61 18.75 8.48 1.97
CA PRO A 61 19.77 9.49 2.27
C PRO A 61 20.67 9.80 1.06
N PHE A 62 20.07 9.91 -0.11
CA PHE A 62 20.67 10.23 -1.39
C PHE A 62 19.63 10.88 -2.32
N LEU A 63 20.11 11.58 -3.35
CA LEU A 63 19.25 12.20 -4.34
C LEU A 63 18.78 11.16 -5.36
N TRP A 64 17.51 11.26 -5.71
CA TRP A 64 16.83 10.51 -6.74
C TRP A 64 15.62 11.33 -7.20
N ASP A 65 15.21 11.11 -8.44
CA ASP A 65 14.06 11.75 -9.09
C ASP A 65 12.96 10.73 -9.39
N THR A 66 13.36 9.52 -9.77
CA THR A 66 12.48 8.42 -10.13
C THR A 66 13.02 7.08 -9.63
N VAL A 67 12.14 6.19 -9.21
CA VAL A 67 12.47 4.78 -8.91
C VAL A 67 11.67 3.87 -9.81
N TYR A 68 12.33 2.83 -10.32
CA TYR A 68 11.73 1.81 -11.18
C TYR A 68 11.79 0.43 -10.53
N SER A 69 10.78 -0.39 -10.82
CA SER A 69 10.77 -1.84 -10.63
C SER A 69 10.21 -2.48 -11.89
N PHE A 70 10.78 -3.59 -12.33
CA PHE A 70 10.34 -4.30 -13.54
C PHE A 70 9.75 -5.66 -13.19
N ASP A 71 8.87 -6.15 -14.07
CA ASP A 71 8.38 -7.52 -13.99
C ASP A 71 9.55 -8.50 -14.02
N PRO A 72 9.41 -9.65 -13.33
CA PRO A 72 10.36 -10.74 -13.42
C PRO A 72 10.73 -11.08 -14.86
N TYR A 73 11.99 -11.45 -15.07
CA TYR A 73 12.53 -11.83 -16.38
C TYR A 73 12.59 -10.71 -17.42
N THR A 74 12.31 -9.45 -17.05
CA THR A 74 12.56 -8.31 -17.94
C THR A 74 14.07 -8.17 -18.18
N SER A 75 14.47 -8.17 -19.44
CA SER A 75 15.89 -8.15 -19.82
C SER A 75 16.57 -6.84 -19.46
N ALA A 76 17.88 -6.89 -19.18
CA ALA A 76 18.67 -5.69 -18.91
C ALA A 76 18.68 -4.69 -20.07
N GLU A 77 18.64 -5.17 -21.31
CA GLU A 77 18.52 -4.33 -22.52
C GLU A 77 17.20 -3.55 -22.53
N GLU A 78 16.09 -4.21 -22.21
CA GLU A 78 14.77 -3.60 -22.14
C GLU A 78 14.67 -2.58 -21.00
N MET A 79 15.15 -2.95 -19.81
CA MET A 79 15.25 -2.04 -18.67
C MET A 79 16.06 -0.78 -19.02
N ALA A 80 17.22 -0.97 -19.66
CA ALA A 80 18.09 0.10 -20.13
C ALA A 80 17.41 1.03 -21.13
N ALA A 81 16.63 0.47 -22.07
CA ALA A 81 15.86 1.23 -23.05
C ALA A 81 14.77 2.08 -22.39
N VAL A 82 14.01 1.51 -21.45
CA VAL A 82 12.95 2.22 -20.71
C VAL A 82 13.52 3.38 -19.88
N MET A 83 14.64 3.15 -19.21
CA MET A 83 15.28 4.14 -18.33
C MET A 83 16.21 5.11 -19.06
N ASN A 84 16.54 4.86 -20.32
CA ASN A 84 17.57 5.56 -21.07
C ASN A 84 18.94 5.57 -20.34
N THR A 85 19.37 4.39 -19.85
CA THR A 85 20.60 4.19 -19.06
C THR A 85 21.45 3.04 -19.63
N PRO A 86 22.75 2.91 -19.33
CA PRO A 86 23.55 1.77 -19.78
C PRO A 86 23.16 0.43 -19.14
N GLU A 87 23.10 -0.64 -19.94
CA GLU A 87 22.76 -2.01 -19.53
C GLU A 87 23.70 -2.61 -18.46
N ARG A 88 25.01 -2.32 -18.55
CA ARG A 88 26.07 -2.99 -17.79
C ARG A 88 25.90 -2.94 -16.26
N GLU A 89 25.10 -2.01 -15.76
CA GLU A 89 24.89 -1.78 -14.34
C GLU A 89 23.62 -2.45 -13.80
N LEU A 90 22.79 -3.04 -14.66
CA LEU A 90 21.47 -3.59 -14.31
C LEU A 90 21.53 -5.08 -13.99
N GLN A 91 20.64 -5.51 -13.11
CA GLN A 91 20.49 -6.90 -12.69
C GLN A 91 19.04 -7.34 -12.89
N GLU A 92 18.85 -8.41 -13.67
CA GLU A 92 17.54 -9.01 -13.94
C GLU A 92 17.06 -9.80 -12.72
N THR A 93 15.77 -9.73 -12.45
CA THR A 93 15.10 -10.63 -11.51
C THR A 93 14.76 -11.94 -12.20
N VAL A 94 14.96 -13.05 -11.48
CA VAL A 94 14.72 -14.40 -12.01
C VAL A 94 13.48 -15.07 -11.41
N ASN A 95 12.72 -14.34 -10.59
CA ASN A 95 11.40 -14.74 -10.10
C ASN A 95 10.64 -13.55 -9.51
N GLU A 96 9.38 -13.80 -9.21
CA GLU A 96 8.36 -12.91 -8.66
C GLU A 96 8.61 -12.50 -7.20
N GLY A 97 9.42 -13.25 -6.45
CA GLY A 97 9.72 -13.00 -5.04
C GLY A 97 10.94 -12.11 -4.78
N MET A 98 11.55 -11.55 -5.83
CA MET A 98 12.71 -10.67 -5.72
C MET A 98 12.31 -9.20 -5.76
N THR A 99 12.77 -8.43 -4.77
CA THR A 99 12.69 -6.97 -4.80
C THR A 99 13.72 -6.44 -5.80
N GLN A 100 13.26 -5.64 -6.77
CA GLN A 100 14.12 -4.87 -7.67
C GLN A 100 13.74 -3.40 -7.63
N LEU A 101 14.73 -2.55 -7.33
CA LEU A 101 14.56 -1.10 -7.32
C LEU A 101 15.74 -0.44 -7.98
N ILE A 102 15.47 0.41 -8.97
CA ILE A 102 16.50 1.17 -9.67
C ILE A 102 16.18 2.65 -9.50
N PHE A 103 16.93 3.31 -8.62
CA PHE A 103 16.79 4.74 -8.37
C PHE A 103 17.65 5.51 -9.36
N LEU A 104 17.04 6.48 -10.05
CA LEU A 104 17.73 7.38 -10.96
C LEU A 104 17.74 8.80 -10.40
N HIS A 105 18.85 9.51 -10.63
CA HIS A 105 18.97 10.95 -10.44
C HIS A 105 19.66 11.55 -11.66
N GLU A 106 19.03 12.54 -12.30
CA GLU A 106 19.50 13.19 -13.53
C GLU A 106 19.88 12.17 -14.63
N GLY A 107 19.08 11.11 -14.78
CA GLY A 107 19.30 10.03 -15.75
C GLY A 107 20.47 9.08 -15.42
N LYS A 108 21.03 9.16 -14.22
CA LYS A 108 22.10 8.27 -13.74
C LYS A 108 21.62 7.41 -12.59
N ILE A 109 22.16 6.20 -12.50
CA ILE A 109 21.87 5.28 -11.39
C ILE A 109 22.41 5.85 -10.08
N ALA A 110 21.50 6.09 -9.13
CA ALA A 110 21.81 6.53 -7.77
C ALA A 110 21.87 5.34 -6.78
N ALA A 111 21.00 4.34 -6.94
CA ALA A 111 20.96 3.13 -6.13
C ALA A 111 20.34 1.97 -6.95
N ILE A 112 20.78 0.74 -6.71
CA ILE A 112 20.21 -0.48 -7.34
C ILE A 112 20.07 -1.56 -6.27
N ILE A 113 18.85 -1.95 -5.98
CA ILE A 113 18.52 -3.04 -5.07
C ILE A 113 18.01 -4.19 -5.94
N CYS A 114 18.58 -5.38 -5.78
CA CYS A 114 18.09 -6.58 -6.41
C CYS A 114 18.36 -7.76 -5.48
N GLY A 115 17.32 -8.43 -5.01
CA GLY A 115 17.45 -9.54 -4.08
C GLY A 115 16.13 -9.92 -3.42
N TYR A 116 16.12 -11.05 -2.73
CA TYR A 116 14.96 -11.46 -1.93
C TYR A 116 14.83 -10.57 -0.70
N ALA A 117 13.60 -10.15 -0.41
CA ALA A 117 13.28 -9.33 0.75
C ALA A 117 13.82 -9.92 2.07
N GLU A 118 13.74 -11.24 2.24
CA GLU A 118 14.30 -11.97 3.39
C GLU A 118 15.81 -11.76 3.58
N ASN A 119 16.57 -11.69 2.48
CA ASN A 119 18.01 -11.45 2.52
C ASN A 119 18.35 -9.97 2.66
N LEU A 120 17.51 -9.10 2.11
CA LEU A 120 17.64 -7.65 2.23
C LEU A 120 17.33 -7.18 3.66
N GLY A 121 16.35 -7.82 4.30
CA GLY A 121 15.79 -7.44 5.60
C GLY A 121 14.71 -6.36 5.49
N TYR A 122 14.17 -6.12 4.29
CA TYR A 122 13.09 -5.18 4.00
C TYR A 122 12.52 -5.44 2.59
N ASP A 123 11.37 -4.84 2.29
CA ASP A 123 10.79 -4.80 0.95
C ASP A 123 10.25 -3.40 0.60
N ILE A 124 10.28 -3.05 -0.67
CA ILE A 124 9.62 -1.85 -1.20
C ILE A 124 8.90 -2.24 -2.49
N ASP A 125 7.58 -2.21 -2.43
CA ASP A 125 6.66 -2.54 -3.49
C ASP A 125 6.13 -1.26 -4.14
N LEU A 126 6.31 -1.12 -5.45
CA LEU A 126 5.84 0.04 -6.22
C LEU A 126 4.36 -0.06 -6.64
N GLY A 127 3.64 -1.05 -6.10
CA GLY A 127 2.22 -1.25 -6.27
C GLY A 127 1.85 -1.98 -7.56
N LEU A 128 0.57 -2.30 -7.69
CA LEU A 128 0.03 -2.93 -8.88
C LEU A 128 -0.46 -1.87 -9.88
N TRP A 129 0.04 -1.96 -11.10
CA TRP A 129 -0.35 -1.11 -12.23
C TRP A 129 -0.93 -1.99 -13.34
N GLU A 130 -2.15 -1.67 -13.77
CA GLU A 130 -2.91 -2.32 -14.85
C GLU A 130 -2.87 -1.46 -16.12
N ASP A 131 -1.71 -0.87 -16.42
CA ASP A 131 -1.47 -0.04 -17.60
C ASP A 131 -0.79 -0.79 -18.76
N GLY A 132 -0.67 -2.12 -18.61
CA GLY A 132 -0.06 -3.02 -19.60
C GLY A 132 1.46 -2.92 -19.69
N LYS A 133 2.12 -2.12 -18.85
CA LYS A 133 3.58 -2.04 -18.81
C LYS A 133 4.16 -3.14 -17.93
N ASN A 134 5.33 -3.60 -18.31
CA ASN A 134 6.14 -4.53 -17.53
C ASN A 134 7.01 -3.85 -16.48
N TYR A 135 6.67 -2.62 -16.09
CA TYR A 135 7.41 -1.87 -15.08
C TYR A 135 6.51 -0.92 -14.33
N ARG A 136 6.93 -0.60 -13.11
CA ARG A 136 6.36 0.44 -12.26
C ARG A 136 7.36 1.53 -12.05
N LYS A 137 6.85 2.76 -11.99
CA LYS A 137 7.65 3.96 -11.83
C LYS A 137 6.97 4.86 -10.82
N VAL A 138 7.70 5.25 -9.79
CA VAL A 138 7.27 6.28 -8.83
C VAL A 138 8.21 7.47 -8.95
N GLU A 139 7.62 8.67 -8.99
CA GLU A 139 8.38 9.92 -8.98
C GLU A 139 8.49 10.45 -7.55
N ARG A 140 9.58 11.15 -7.28
CA ARG A 140 9.84 11.76 -5.98
C ARG A 140 8.70 12.66 -5.46
N GLN A 141 7.95 13.28 -6.36
CA GLN A 141 6.88 14.21 -5.98
C GLN A 141 5.64 13.50 -5.42
N THR A 142 5.50 12.21 -5.67
CA THR A 142 4.33 11.41 -5.27
C THR A 142 4.70 10.22 -4.41
N ASP A 143 5.82 10.32 -3.70
CA ASP A 143 6.50 9.18 -3.07
C ASP A 143 5.94 8.78 -1.70
N SER A 144 4.62 8.81 -1.52
CA SER A 144 3.95 8.42 -0.29
C SER A 144 3.62 6.93 -0.29
N PHE A 145 4.22 6.18 0.64
CA PHE A 145 4.08 4.73 0.79
C PHE A 145 3.42 4.39 2.12
N THR A 146 2.71 3.27 2.18
CA THR A 146 2.18 2.70 3.41
C THR A 146 3.19 1.69 3.97
N LEU A 147 3.54 1.82 5.24
CA LEU A 147 4.43 0.89 5.95
C LEU A 147 3.66 -0.29 6.51
N TYR A 148 4.18 -1.50 6.32
CA TYR A 148 3.71 -2.73 6.95
C TYR A 148 4.89 -3.39 7.68
N THR A 149 4.68 -3.77 8.93
CA THR A 149 5.73 -4.39 9.79
C THR A 149 5.39 -5.82 10.21
N GLU A 150 4.20 -6.31 9.86
CA GLU A 150 3.68 -7.64 10.23
C GLU A 150 4.37 -8.80 9.48
N THR A 151 5.09 -8.51 8.39
CA THR A 151 5.73 -9.50 7.48
C THR A 151 7.10 -10.01 7.97
N GLY A 152 7.51 -9.69 9.20
CA GLY A 152 8.82 -10.07 9.78
C GLY A 152 10.00 -9.18 9.36
N TYR A 153 9.80 -8.31 8.37
CA TYR A 153 10.67 -7.20 7.99
C TYR A 153 9.80 -6.01 7.53
N PRO A 154 10.29 -4.77 7.62
CA PRO A 154 9.54 -3.59 7.18
C PRO A 154 9.34 -3.61 5.66
N ARG A 155 8.08 -3.44 5.24
CA ARG A 155 7.65 -3.38 3.84
C ARG A 155 6.98 -2.05 3.56
N LEU A 156 7.44 -1.32 2.56
CA LEU A 156 6.76 -0.14 2.05
C LEU A 156 5.97 -0.51 0.80
N VAL A 157 4.71 -0.11 0.71
CA VAL A 157 3.87 -0.36 -0.47
C VAL A 157 3.34 0.95 -1.02
N PHE A 158 3.50 1.15 -2.33
CA PHE A 158 2.92 2.27 -3.04
C PHE A 158 1.48 1.96 -3.44
N GLU A 159 0.53 2.48 -2.68
CA GLU A 159 -0.90 2.27 -2.94
C GLU A 159 -1.51 3.36 -3.84
N GLY A 160 -0.77 4.46 -4.05
CA GLY A 160 -1.26 5.64 -4.75
C GLY A 160 -2.35 6.38 -3.98
N GLU A 161 -3.06 7.21 -4.73
CA GLU A 161 -4.25 7.95 -4.34
C GLU A 161 -5.46 7.37 -5.08
N SER A 162 -6.67 7.61 -4.55
CA SER A 162 -7.89 7.13 -5.21
C SER A 162 -9.01 8.16 -5.20
N PHE A 163 -9.91 8.03 -6.18
CA PHE A 163 -11.18 8.74 -6.20
C PHE A 163 -12.28 7.86 -6.78
N ARG A 164 -13.52 8.22 -6.45
CA ARG A 164 -14.70 7.64 -7.09
C ARG A 164 -15.34 8.64 -8.02
N GLY A 165 -15.97 8.10 -9.06
CA GLY A 165 -16.61 8.90 -10.09
C GLY A 165 -17.67 8.13 -10.86
N ILE A 166 -18.44 8.86 -11.65
CA ILE A 166 -19.47 8.32 -12.54
C ILE A 166 -19.02 8.49 -13.98
N ILE A 167 -19.05 7.40 -14.75
CA ILE A 167 -18.80 7.44 -16.20
C ILE A 167 -19.90 8.29 -16.85
N ARG A 168 -19.51 9.36 -17.54
CA ARG A 168 -20.41 10.22 -18.31
C ARG A 168 -20.46 9.82 -19.77
N GLU A 169 -19.31 9.51 -20.33
CA GLU A 169 -19.15 9.16 -21.74
C GLU A 169 -18.07 8.08 -21.87
N LEU A 170 -18.26 7.17 -22.82
CA LEU A 170 -17.29 6.16 -23.22
C LEU A 170 -16.74 6.54 -24.59
N GLY A 171 -15.41 6.60 -24.69
CA GLY A 171 -14.68 6.73 -25.93
C GLY A 171 -14.61 5.40 -26.69
N GLU A 172 -14.43 5.48 -28.00
CA GLU A 172 -14.28 4.30 -28.87
C GLU A 172 -12.94 3.57 -28.67
N ASP A 173 -11.98 4.21 -28.02
CA ASP A 173 -10.61 3.74 -27.76
C ASP A 173 -10.43 3.13 -26.36
N GLY A 174 -11.53 2.86 -25.65
CA GLY A 174 -11.50 2.37 -24.28
C GLY A 174 -11.22 3.45 -23.25
N THR A 175 -11.24 4.74 -23.62
CA THR A 175 -11.24 5.83 -22.64
C THR A 175 -12.64 6.12 -22.11
N ALA A 176 -12.73 6.74 -20.95
CA ALA A 176 -13.98 7.18 -20.34
C ALA A 176 -13.82 8.59 -19.79
N LEU A 177 -14.84 9.43 -20.01
CA LEU A 177 -14.98 10.68 -19.28
C LEU A 177 -15.69 10.38 -17.95
N VAL A 178 -14.97 10.58 -16.85
CA VAL A 178 -15.48 10.32 -15.50
C VAL A 178 -15.71 11.65 -14.80
N GLU A 179 -16.91 11.83 -14.25
CA GLU A 179 -17.19 12.92 -13.32
C GLU A 179 -16.89 12.47 -11.90
N ILE A 180 -15.96 13.17 -11.26
CA ILE A 180 -15.44 12.89 -9.93
C ILE A 180 -16.49 13.26 -8.90
N GLU A 181 -16.68 12.37 -7.93
CA GLU A 181 -17.60 12.61 -6.82
C GLU A 181 -17.05 13.64 -5.85
N PRO A 182 -17.92 14.38 -5.14
CA PRO A 182 -17.47 15.32 -4.12
C PRO A 182 -16.68 14.62 -3.00
N GLY A 183 -15.68 15.31 -2.45
CA GLY A 183 -14.92 14.85 -1.28
C GLY A 183 -13.52 14.29 -1.60
N TYR A 184 -13.17 14.13 -2.88
CA TYR A 184 -11.83 13.72 -3.29
C TYR A 184 -10.93 14.94 -3.59
N PRO A 185 -9.72 15.02 -3.00
CA PRO A 185 -8.82 16.17 -3.15
C PRO A 185 -7.99 16.10 -4.44
N ILE A 186 -8.64 15.92 -5.58
CA ILE A 186 -7.98 15.68 -6.89
C ILE A 186 -7.97 16.92 -7.81
N CYS A 187 -8.59 18.04 -7.43
CA CYS A 187 -8.90 19.11 -8.39
C CYS A 187 -8.51 20.54 -7.96
N GLY A 188 -7.80 21.26 -8.84
CA GLY A 188 -7.81 22.73 -8.96
C GLY A 188 -8.66 23.27 -10.12
N SER A 189 -8.80 22.55 -11.24
CA SER A 189 -9.36 23.08 -12.51
C SER A 189 -10.75 22.59 -12.92
N GLY A 190 -11.33 21.57 -12.27
CA GLY A 190 -12.65 21.02 -12.58
C GLY A 190 -12.87 19.61 -12.04
N ASN A 191 -14.09 19.05 -12.16
CA ASN A 191 -14.46 17.75 -11.60
C ASN A 191 -14.61 16.62 -12.64
N GLN A 192 -14.06 16.79 -13.84
CA GLN A 192 -14.11 15.78 -14.89
C GLN A 192 -12.71 15.34 -15.26
N VAL A 193 -12.52 14.05 -15.54
CA VAL A 193 -11.22 13.43 -15.81
C VAL A 193 -11.34 12.36 -16.88
N TYR A 194 -10.35 12.29 -17.76
CA TYR A 194 -10.20 11.16 -18.68
C TYR A 194 -9.49 10.00 -17.99
N VAL A 195 -10.07 8.82 -18.14
CA VAL A 195 -9.63 7.57 -17.53
C VAL A 195 -9.56 6.50 -18.61
N SER A 196 -8.48 5.72 -18.64
CA SER A 196 -8.37 4.57 -19.55
C SER A 196 -9.00 3.34 -18.90
N LEU A 197 -9.96 2.70 -19.56
CA LEU A 197 -10.58 1.47 -19.08
C LEU A 197 -9.81 0.25 -19.64
N PRO A 198 -9.39 -0.69 -18.79
CA PRO A 198 -8.84 -1.96 -19.26
C PRO A 198 -9.90 -2.75 -20.04
N GLU A 199 -9.46 -3.56 -21.02
CA GLU A 199 -10.35 -4.34 -21.91
C GLU A 199 -11.38 -5.19 -21.15
N ALA A 200 -10.99 -5.74 -20.01
CA ALA A 200 -11.87 -6.52 -19.14
C ALA A 200 -13.11 -5.76 -18.64
N LEU A 201 -13.07 -4.42 -18.61
CA LEU A 201 -14.18 -3.58 -18.20
C LEU A 201 -15.03 -3.07 -19.38
N HIS A 202 -14.61 -3.27 -20.63
CA HIS A 202 -15.30 -2.70 -21.81
C HIS A 202 -16.74 -3.21 -21.96
N ASP A 203 -16.99 -4.50 -21.70
CA ASP A 203 -18.33 -5.09 -21.80
C ASP A 203 -19.24 -4.70 -20.61
N GLY A 204 -18.66 -4.35 -19.47
CA GLY A 204 -19.39 -4.04 -18.23
C GLY A 204 -19.62 -2.55 -17.98
N ALA A 205 -18.76 -1.70 -18.53
CA ALA A 205 -18.81 -0.26 -18.34
C ALA A 205 -19.88 0.38 -19.26
N LYS A 206 -20.69 1.27 -18.69
CA LYS A 206 -21.68 2.07 -19.42
C LYS A 206 -21.73 3.48 -18.83
N ALA A 207 -22.28 4.43 -19.59
CA ALA A 207 -22.60 5.73 -19.02
C ALA A 207 -23.54 5.56 -17.80
N GLY A 208 -23.20 6.20 -16.69
CA GLY A 208 -23.85 6.06 -15.40
C GLY A 208 -23.20 5.05 -14.45
N SER A 209 -22.33 4.15 -14.94
CA SER A 209 -21.58 3.25 -14.06
C SER A 209 -20.67 4.03 -13.12
N ARG A 210 -20.60 3.58 -11.88
CA ARG A 210 -19.66 4.11 -10.88
C ARG A 210 -18.33 3.39 -10.98
N VAL A 211 -17.24 4.14 -10.86
CA VAL A 211 -15.88 3.61 -10.91
C VAL A 211 -15.07 4.09 -9.71
N GLU A 212 -14.12 3.27 -9.30
CA GLU A 212 -13.01 3.65 -8.43
C GLU A 212 -11.74 3.67 -9.27
N VAL A 213 -11.02 4.79 -9.23
CA VAL A 213 -9.79 5.01 -9.97
C VAL A 213 -8.66 5.20 -8.98
N ILE A 214 -7.59 4.44 -9.17
CA ILE A 214 -6.36 4.50 -8.38
C ILE A 214 -5.26 5.05 -9.29
N TYR A 215 -4.52 6.03 -8.82
CA TYR A 215 -3.50 6.74 -9.57
C TYR A 215 -2.33 7.14 -8.68
N ASP A 216 -1.20 7.48 -9.27
CA ASP A 216 0.04 7.80 -8.57
C ASP A 216 0.05 9.17 -7.86
N GLY A 217 -1.09 9.86 -7.76
CA GLY A 217 -1.18 11.22 -7.21
C GLY A 217 -0.90 12.35 -8.20
N ARG A 218 -0.42 12.07 -9.42
CA ARG A 218 -0.18 13.10 -10.43
C ARG A 218 -1.44 13.43 -11.22
N VAL A 219 -1.71 14.73 -11.33
CA VAL A 219 -2.83 15.27 -12.11
C VAL A 219 -2.29 16.32 -13.08
N ALA A 220 -2.61 16.19 -14.36
CA ALA A 220 -2.40 17.25 -15.33
C ALA A 220 -3.65 18.16 -15.35
N GLU A 221 -3.48 19.39 -14.88
CA GLU A 221 -4.51 20.43 -14.73
C GLU A 221 -4.98 20.95 -16.10
N THR A 222 -5.74 20.11 -16.79
CA THR A 222 -6.44 20.34 -18.06
C THR A 222 -7.94 20.26 -17.83
N PHE A 223 -8.77 20.55 -18.83
CA PHE A 223 -10.22 20.37 -18.71
C PHE A 223 -10.76 19.58 -19.92
N PRO A 224 -11.19 18.32 -19.73
CA PRO A 224 -11.12 17.48 -18.52
C PRO A 224 -9.68 17.20 -18.04
N LEU A 225 -9.51 16.85 -16.76
CA LEU A 225 -8.23 16.47 -16.16
C LEU A 225 -7.64 15.21 -16.83
N GLN A 226 -6.32 15.03 -16.74
CA GLN A 226 -5.65 13.81 -17.18
C GLN A 226 -4.80 13.23 -16.05
N LEU A 227 -4.74 11.89 -15.99
CA LEU A 227 -3.99 11.14 -14.99
C LEU A 227 -2.82 10.40 -15.66
N PRO A 228 -1.65 11.05 -15.82
CA PRO A 228 -0.51 10.42 -16.48
C PRO A 228 0.00 9.17 -15.75
N GLY A 229 -0.27 9.05 -14.44
CA GLY A 229 0.04 7.88 -13.62
C GLY A 229 -1.18 7.13 -13.14
N GLN A 230 -2.20 6.95 -14.00
CA GLN A 230 -3.29 6.04 -13.70
C GLN A 230 -2.72 4.62 -13.44
N MET A 231 -3.03 4.06 -12.27
CA MET A 231 -2.56 2.74 -11.86
C MET A 231 -3.60 1.68 -12.17
N ARG A 232 -4.87 1.90 -11.79
CA ARG A 232 -5.94 0.92 -11.95
C ARG A 232 -7.31 1.57 -11.96
N VAL A 233 -8.27 0.90 -12.60
CA VAL A 233 -9.68 1.29 -12.59
C VAL A 233 -10.52 0.06 -12.27
N ARG A 234 -11.57 0.24 -11.48
CA ARG A 234 -12.55 -0.81 -11.16
C ARG A 234 -13.95 -0.26 -11.35
N LEU A 235 -14.86 -1.10 -11.87
CA LEU A 235 -16.28 -0.81 -11.77
C LEU A 235 -16.72 -1.06 -10.34
N CYS A 236 -17.32 -0.06 -9.71
CA CYS A 236 -18.07 -0.28 -8.49
C CYS A 236 -19.38 -0.98 -8.89
N PRO A 237 -19.78 -2.06 -8.21
CA PRO A 237 -21.04 -2.71 -8.52
C PRO A 237 -22.19 -1.70 -8.43
N ASP A 238 -23.02 -1.68 -9.48
CA ASP A 238 -24.27 -0.93 -9.49
C ASP A 238 -25.10 -1.43 -8.30
N ARG A 239 -25.50 -0.52 -7.40
CA ARG A 239 -26.43 -0.81 -6.28
C ARG A 239 -27.70 -1.53 -6.76
N GLU A 240 -28.08 -1.38 -8.04
CA GLU A 240 -29.23 -2.02 -8.68
C GLU A 240 -28.92 -3.35 -9.40
N ALA A 241 -27.69 -3.62 -9.87
CA ALA A 241 -27.36 -4.90 -10.53
C ALA A 241 -27.03 -6.03 -9.53
N ALA A 242 -26.73 -5.66 -8.29
CA ALA A 242 -26.74 -6.53 -7.11
C ALA A 242 -28.17 -6.91 -6.65
N ALA A 243 -29.21 -6.58 -7.41
CA ALA A 243 -30.58 -7.03 -7.16
C ALA A 243 -30.80 -8.49 -7.63
N GLY A 244 -29.94 -9.40 -7.18
CA GLY A 244 -30.47 -10.58 -6.52
C GLY A 244 -30.80 -10.15 -5.09
N GLU A 245 -32.00 -9.58 -4.88
CA GLU A 245 -32.53 -9.07 -3.60
C GLU A 245 -31.45 -8.48 -2.67
N ALA A 246 -31.20 -7.17 -2.83
CA ALA A 246 -30.21 -6.39 -2.09
C ALA A 246 -30.07 -6.89 -0.65
N TRP A 247 -28.83 -7.18 -0.23
CA TRP A 247 -28.55 -7.61 1.13
C TRP A 247 -28.84 -6.44 2.08
N THR A 248 -29.90 -6.60 2.86
CA THR A 248 -30.22 -5.70 3.97
C THR A 248 -29.58 -6.24 5.24
N GLU A 249 -29.45 -5.37 6.23
CA GLU A 249 -29.02 -5.72 7.57
C GLU A 249 -29.83 -6.89 8.13
N GLU A 250 -31.17 -6.86 8.00
CA GLU A 250 -32.04 -7.93 8.49
C GLU A 250 -31.80 -9.27 7.77
N LYS A 251 -31.51 -9.23 6.47
CA LYS A 251 -31.22 -10.44 5.69
C LYS A 251 -29.87 -11.05 6.09
N ILE A 252 -28.86 -10.22 6.30
CA ILE A 252 -27.53 -10.63 6.76
C ILE A 252 -27.65 -11.27 8.15
N GLN A 253 -28.34 -10.59 9.09
CA GLN A 253 -28.60 -11.12 10.44
C GLN A 253 -29.33 -12.46 10.38
N SER A 254 -30.39 -12.57 9.58
CA SER A 254 -31.16 -13.80 9.44
C SER A 254 -30.32 -14.97 8.91
N VAL A 255 -29.43 -14.74 7.93
CA VAL A 255 -28.54 -15.78 7.40
C VAL A 255 -27.49 -16.17 8.42
N PHE A 256 -26.88 -15.20 9.11
CA PHE A 256 -25.86 -15.45 10.12
C PHE A 256 -26.40 -16.24 11.33
N VAL A 257 -27.55 -15.84 11.87
CA VAL A 257 -28.23 -16.57 12.95
C VAL A 257 -28.69 -17.94 12.48
N GLY A 258 -29.25 -18.04 11.26
CA GLY A 258 -29.71 -19.30 10.67
C GLY A 258 -28.59 -20.31 10.43
N ALA A 259 -27.37 -19.84 10.13
CA ALA A 259 -26.17 -20.66 9.99
C ALA A 259 -25.54 -21.07 11.34
N GLY A 260 -26.08 -20.59 12.47
CA GLY A 260 -25.60 -20.91 13.81
C GLY A 260 -24.44 -20.04 14.29
N GLY A 261 -24.29 -18.81 13.76
CA GLY A 261 -23.22 -17.88 14.14
C GLY A 261 -23.29 -17.39 15.59
N CYS A 262 -24.39 -16.72 15.96
CA CYS A 262 -24.68 -16.30 17.34
C CYS A 262 -26.19 -16.18 17.57
N ARG A 263 -26.61 -15.82 18.79
CA ARG A 263 -28.01 -15.51 19.09
C ARG A 263 -28.33 -14.08 18.65
N GLU A 264 -29.58 -13.83 18.25
CA GLU A 264 -30.01 -12.53 17.75
C GLU A 264 -29.78 -11.40 18.78
N GLU A 265 -29.95 -11.69 20.07
CA GLU A 265 -29.69 -10.74 21.16
C GLU A 265 -28.20 -10.37 21.36
N ASP A 266 -27.28 -11.17 20.82
CA ASP A 266 -25.84 -10.95 20.93
C ASP A 266 -25.31 -10.10 19.75
N ILE A 267 -26.13 -9.80 18.74
CA ILE A 267 -25.77 -8.94 17.60
C ILE A 267 -25.75 -7.49 18.06
N LEU A 268 -24.62 -6.82 17.80
CA LEU A 268 -24.38 -5.43 18.17
C LEU A 268 -24.67 -4.49 17.00
N ASP A 269 -24.22 -4.86 15.80
CA ASP A 269 -24.44 -4.11 14.57
C ASP A 269 -24.18 -5.01 13.35
N CYS A 270 -24.66 -4.62 12.18
CA CYS A 270 -24.33 -5.30 10.94
C CYS A 270 -24.39 -4.36 9.74
N VAL A 271 -23.60 -4.63 8.71
CA VAL A 271 -23.55 -3.79 7.53
C VAL A 271 -23.39 -4.62 6.25
N PRO A 272 -24.06 -4.26 5.14
CA PRO A 272 -23.85 -4.91 3.86
C PRO A 272 -22.46 -4.66 3.25
N VAL A 273 -21.87 -5.72 2.70
CA VAL A 273 -20.62 -5.64 1.90
C VAL A 273 -21.01 -5.34 0.46
N TRP A 274 -21.03 -4.05 0.12
CA TRP A 274 -21.60 -3.60 -1.15
C TRP A 274 -20.74 -3.90 -2.39
N ASP A 275 -19.44 -4.19 -2.22
CA ASP A 275 -18.53 -4.54 -3.32
C ASP A 275 -18.25 -6.04 -3.47
N TYR A 276 -18.89 -6.88 -2.64
CA TYR A 276 -18.66 -8.32 -2.60
C TYR A 276 -17.19 -8.72 -2.42
N ALA A 277 -16.39 -7.91 -1.70
CA ALA A 277 -15.00 -8.22 -1.44
C ALA A 277 -14.87 -9.65 -0.87
N PHE A 278 -14.05 -10.46 -1.56
CA PHE A 278 -13.80 -11.86 -1.20
C PHE A 278 -15.07 -12.72 -1.08
N ASP A 279 -16.07 -12.46 -1.93
CA ASP A 279 -17.37 -13.14 -1.95
C ASP A 279 -18.22 -12.96 -0.68
N ARG A 280 -17.95 -11.92 0.12
CA ARG A 280 -18.73 -11.60 1.32
C ARG A 280 -19.91 -10.71 0.98
N VAL A 281 -21.04 -10.93 1.66
CA VAL A 281 -22.29 -10.18 1.46
C VAL A 281 -22.62 -9.28 2.65
N GLY A 282 -22.00 -9.53 3.80
CA GLY A 282 -22.22 -8.75 5.01
C GLY A 282 -21.11 -8.89 6.04
N VAL A 283 -21.08 -7.95 6.97
CA VAL A 283 -20.30 -8.04 8.20
C VAL A 283 -21.23 -7.92 9.39
N VAL A 284 -21.11 -8.84 10.34
CA VAL A 284 -21.87 -8.83 11.60
C VAL A 284 -20.92 -8.61 12.76
N MET A 285 -21.17 -7.59 13.56
CA MET A 285 -20.51 -7.32 14.83
C MET A 285 -21.39 -7.88 15.95
N PHE A 286 -20.82 -8.71 16.82
CA PHE A 286 -21.56 -9.39 17.89
C PHE A 286 -20.72 -9.54 19.17
N ALA A 287 -21.40 -9.62 20.30
CA ALA A 287 -20.77 -9.82 21.60
C ALA A 287 -20.10 -11.20 21.68
N GLY A 288 -18.85 -11.23 22.12
CA GLY A 288 -18.15 -12.48 22.41
C GLY A 288 -18.65 -13.13 23.71
N GLU A 289 -18.32 -14.42 23.90
CA GLU A 289 -18.68 -15.16 25.13
C GLU A 289 -17.99 -14.60 26.40
N GLU A 290 -16.90 -13.86 26.22
CA GLU A 290 -16.14 -13.22 27.29
C GLU A 290 -16.52 -11.74 27.40
N VAL A 291 -16.57 -11.22 28.64
CA VAL A 291 -16.74 -9.79 28.90
C VAL A 291 -15.59 -9.02 28.23
N GLN A 292 -15.90 -7.89 27.57
CA GLN A 292 -14.92 -7.04 26.84
C GLN A 292 -14.30 -7.71 25.61
N LYS A 293 -15.10 -8.51 24.88
CA LYS A 293 -14.70 -9.10 23.61
C LYS A 293 -15.78 -8.87 22.57
N VAL A 294 -15.41 -8.26 21.46
CA VAL A 294 -16.28 -8.08 20.30
C VAL A 294 -15.78 -8.98 19.17
N SER A 295 -16.71 -9.63 18.49
CA SER A 295 -16.41 -10.47 17.34
C SER A 295 -17.01 -9.89 16.07
N PHE A 296 -16.33 -10.10 14.95
CA PHE A 296 -16.73 -9.70 13.62
C PHE A 296 -16.80 -10.94 12.73
N ALA A 297 -17.95 -11.20 12.15
CA ALA A 297 -18.14 -12.25 11.16
C ALA A 297 -18.31 -11.63 9.77
N PHE A 298 -17.38 -11.93 8.87
CA PHE A 298 -17.54 -11.67 7.45
C PHE A 298 -18.23 -12.87 6.83
N ILE A 299 -19.45 -12.70 6.33
CA ILE A 299 -20.33 -13.80 5.89
C ILE A 299 -20.55 -13.77 4.38
N ASP A 300 -20.62 -14.95 3.76
CA ASP A 300 -21.06 -15.10 2.36
C ASP A 300 -22.57 -15.34 2.23
N LYS A 301 -23.04 -15.55 0.99
CA LYS A 301 -24.47 -15.76 0.70
C LYS A 301 -25.00 -17.12 1.19
N GLU A 302 -24.12 -18.10 1.39
CA GLU A 302 -24.45 -19.43 1.90
C GLU A 302 -24.50 -19.47 3.43
N GLY A 303 -23.95 -18.45 4.10
CA GLY A 303 -23.88 -18.34 5.55
C GLY A 303 -22.55 -18.80 6.15
N GLU A 304 -21.58 -19.18 5.31
CA GLU A 304 -20.23 -19.48 5.77
C GLU A 304 -19.55 -18.16 6.16
N SER A 305 -18.83 -18.17 7.29
CA SER A 305 -18.24 -16.94 7.83
C SER A 305 -16.82 -17.14 8.31
N GLN A 306 -16.03 -16.07 8.21
CA GLN A 306 -14.71 -15.96 8.83
C GLN A 306 -14.83 -14.96 9.96
N VAL A 307 -14.41 -15.40 11.15
CA VAL A 307 -14.61 -14.67 12.38
C VAL A 307 -13.27 -14.18 12.92
N CYS A 308 -13.23 -12.91 13.30
CA CYS A 308 -12.15 -12.32 14.07
C CYS A 308 -12.71 -11.77 15.39
N ALA A 309 -11.93 -11.82 16.46
CA ALA A 309 -12.30 -11.24 17.74
C ALA A 309 -11.28 -10.19 18.18
N LEU A 310 -11.77 -9.04 18.63
CA LEU A 310 -10.98 -7.98 19.23
C LEU A 310 -11.23 -7.96 20.75
N LEU A 311 -10.16 -7.77 21.52
CA LEU A 311 -10.19 -7.64 22.97
C LEU A 311 -10.52 -6.19 23.35
N ALA A 312 -11.75 -5.80 23.10
CA ALA A 312 -12.30 -4.49 23.44
C ALA A 312 -13.81 -4.60 23.68
N GLY A 313 -14.37 -3.65 24.41
CA GLY A 313 -15.81 -3.51 24.58
C GLY A 313 -16.47 -2.81 23.38
N PRO A 314 -17.74 -3.08 23.08
CA PRO A 314 -18.48 -2.28 22.12
C PRO A 314 -18.87 -0.93 22.72
N ALA A 315 -18.85 0.13 21.91
CA ALA A 315 -19.49 1.38 22.31
C ALA A 315 -21.02 1.20 22.40
N GLU A 316 -21.72 2.10 23.12
CA GLU A 316 -23.19 2.10 23.20
C GLU A 316 -23.85 2.21 21.80
N ASP A 317 -23.22 2.95 20.89
CA ASP A 317 -23.54 3.01 19.47
C ASP A 317 -22.29 2.67 18.64
N PRO A 318 -22.16 1.43 18.14
CA PRO A 318 -20.98 0.98 17.42
C PRO A 318 -20.77 1.63 16.05
N GLU A 319 -21.80 2.19 15.41
CA GLU A 319 -21.73 2.83 14.09
C GLU A 319 -20.94 2.02 13.03
N LEU A 320 -21.21 0.71 12.91
CA LEU A 320 -20.50 -0.17 11.99
C LEU A 320 -20.72 0.26 10.54
N THR A 321 -19.64 0.67 9.88
CA THR A 321 -19.67 1.20 8.52
C THR A 321 -18.73 0.42 7.62
N TYR A 322 -19.22 -0.04 6.47
CA TYR A 322 -18.39 -0.70 5.46
C TYR A 322 -17.73 0.31 4.51
N LEU A 323 -16.40 0.29 4.47
CA LEU A 323 -15.56 1.25 3.72
C LEU A 323 -15.16 0.73 2.33
N GLY A 324 -15.31 -0.58 2.07
CA GLY A 324 -14.91 -1.24 0.82
C GLY A 324 -13.65 -2.11 0.98
N ASN A 325 -13.40 -2.97 0.00
CA ASN A 325 -12.28 -3.92 -0.10
C ASN A 325 -12.05 -4.76 1.19
N GLY A 326 -13.13 -5.17 1.87
CA GLY A 326 -13.06 -5.96 3.09
C GLY A 326 -12.85 -5.13 4.36
N THR A 327 -12.83 -3.80 4.28
CA THR A 327 -12.63 -2.91 5.43
C THR A 327 -13.94 -2.41 6.03
N VAL A 328 -14.09 -2.55 7.34
CA VAL A 328 -15.13 -1.90 8.16
C VAL A 328 -14.51 -0.93 9.14
N SER A 329 -15.31 0.02 9.62
CA SER A 329 -14.98 0.87 10.76
C SER A 329 -16.12 0.84 11.76
N CYS A 330 -15.80 0.86 13.05
CA CYS A 330 -16.77 0.96 14.12
C CYS A 330 -16.17 1.67 15.35
N ARG A 331 -17.04 2.06 16.26
CA ARG A 331 -16.72 2.65 17.56
C ARG A 331 -16.64 1.55 18.60
N MET A 332 -15.54 1.52 19.33
CA MET A 332 -15.29 0.61 20.44
C MET A 332 -15.00 1.38 21.72
N GLU A 333 -15.12 0.71 22.84
CA GLU A 333 -14.79 1.22 24.17
C GLU A 333 -13.60 0.43 24.72
N SER A 334 -12.54 1.14 25.12
CA SER A 334 -11.37 0.53 25.73
C SER A 334 -11.64 0.10 27.18
N GLU A 335 -10.72 -0.67 27.78
CA GLU A 335 -10.79 -1.02 29.21
C GLU A 335 -10.86 0.19 30.15
N ASP A 336 -10.36 1.35 29.71
CA ASP A 336 -10.39 2.63 30.45
C ASP A 336 -11.67 3.45 30.20
N ASN A 337 -12.71 2.87 29.59
CA ASN A 337 -13.95 3.53 29.18
C ASN A 337 -13.74 4.70 28.19
N LYS A 338 -12.71 4.63 27.35
CA LYS A 338 -12.50 5.61 26.26
C LYS A 338 -13.11 5.09 24.98
N ILE A 339 -13.94 5.91 24.34
CA ILE A 339 -14.49 5.60 23.02
C ILE A 339 -13.44 5.94 21.95
N TYR A 340 -13.19 5.02 21.04
CA TYR A 340 -12.32 5.19 19.90
C TYR A 340 -12.90 4.54 18.66
N THR A 341 -12.42 4.94 17.49
CA THR A 341 -12.81 4.33 16.22
C THR A 341 -11.73 3.36 15.80
N THR A 342 -12.12 2.12 15.52
CA THR A 342 -11.25 1.11 14.91
C THR A 342 -11.59 0.95 13.43
N LYS A 343 -10.62 0.51 12.64
CA LYS A 343 -10.81 -0.03 11.31
C LYS A 343 -10.36 -1.48 11.30
N LEU A 344 -11.23 -2.38 10.84
CA LEU A 344 -10.91 -3.79 10.67
C LEU A 344 -10.95 -4.12 9.19
N THR A 345 -9.84 -4.66 8.66
CA THR A 345 -9.73 -5.11 7.28
C THR A 345 -9.64 -6.62 7.22
N PHE A 346 -10.55 -7.23 6.49
CA PHE A 346 -10.51 -8.64 6.10
C PHE A 346 -9.94 -8.77 4.69
N SER A 347 -9.02 -9.72 4.51
CA SER A 347 -8.49 -10.04 3.19
C SER A 347 -8.17 -11.52 3.04
N ILE A 348 -8.19 -12.01 1.80
CA ILE A 348 -7.71 -13.34 1.43
C ILE A 348 -6.53 -13.20 0.46
N SER A 349 -5.38 -13.76 0.82
CA SER A 349 -4.16 -13.78 -0.01
C SER A 349 -3.64 -15.21 -0.10
N GLU A 350 -3.45 -15.75 -1.31
CA GLU A 350 -2.96 -17.12 -1.54
C GLU A 350 -3.77 -18.23 -0.82
N GLY A 351 -5.04 -17.95 -0.49
CA GLY A 351 -5.90 -18.85 0.28
C GLY A 351 -5.77 -18.72 1.81
N GLU A 352 -4.87 -17.88 2.31
CA GLU A 352 -4.78 -17.51 3.72
C GLU A 352 -5.73 -16.35 4.05
N VAL A 353 -6.39 -16.45 5.20
CA VAL A 353 -7.30 -15.42 5.72
C VAL A 353 -6.52 -14.51 6.66
N CYS A 354 -6.56 -13.20 6.41
CA CYS A 354 -5.90 -12.19 7.24
C CYS A 354 -6.93 -11.17 7.76
N PHE A 355 -6.71 -10.76 9.01
CA PHE A 355 -7.45 -9.68 9.66
C PHE A 355 -6.47 -8.65 10.19
N LYS A 356 -6.69 -7.37 9.88
CA LYS A 356 -5.88 -6.25 10.36
C LYS A 356 -6.77 -5.23 11.06
N ALA A 357 -6.47 -4.91 12.31
CA ALA A 357 -7.15 -3.87 13.07
C ALA A 357 -6.25 -2.64 13.24
N GLU A 358 -6.80 -1.44 13.04
CA GLU A 358 -6.12 -0.14 13.20
C GLU A 358 -6.97 0.76 14.09
N ASP A 359 -6.44 1.20 15.23
CA ASP A 359 -7.18 1.93 16.25
C ASP A 359 -6.80 3.43 16.24
N ASN A 360 -7.78 4.31 16.07
CA ASN A 360 -7.60 5.75 16.24
C ASN A 360 -7.76 6.15 17.72
N LEU A 361 -6.90 5.62 18.61
CA LEU A 361 -6.77 6.13 19.96
C LEU A 361 -6.06 7.49 19.88
N ALA A 362 -6.81 8.59 19.91
CA ALA A 362 -6.21 9.91 20.08
C ALA A 362 -5.42 9.93 21.39
N ASP A 363 -4.09 9.97 21.30
CA ASP A 363 -3.19 10.09 22.45
C ASP A 363 -3.39 11.46 23.14
N PRO A 364 -3.95 11.53 24.37
CA PRO A 364 -4.25 12.82 25.00
C PRO A 364 -3.02 13.51 25.62
N ASP A 365 -1.83 12.90 25.63
CA ASP A 365 -0.70 13.41 26.45
C ASP A 365 0.37 14.22 25.69
N MET A 366 0.12 14.61 24.43
CA MET A 366 1.07 15.43 23.65
C MET A 366 0.66 16.90 23.46
N ILE A 367 -0.06 17.50 24.43
CA ILE A 367 -0.21 18.96 24.54
C ILE A 367 -0.15 19.44 26.01
N SER A 368 1.03 19.41 26.63
CA SER A 368 1.48 20.45 27.58
C SER A 368 2.91 20.17 28.05
N GLY A 369 3.87 20.99 27.63
CA GLY A 369 5.24 20.85 28.16
C GLY A 369 6.37 21.52 27.37
N GLN A 370 6.12 22.58 26.61
CA GLN A 370 7.17 23.53 26.24
C GLN A 370 6.74 24.93 26.65
N GLU A 371 6.92 25.25 27.94
CA GLU A 371 7.22 26.62 28.31
C GLU A 371 8.73 26.82 28.20
N SER A 372 9.06 27.80 27.38
CA SER A 372 10.37 28.33 27.05
C SER A 372 11.16 28.81 28.27
N GLU A 373 12.36 28.27 28.46
CA GLU A 373 13.47 29.05 29.00
C GLU A 373 14.06 29.91 27.88
N GLU A 374 13.92 31.23 27.97
CA GLU A 374 14.99 32.14 27.55
C GLU A 374 14.84 33.53 28.23
N ARG A 375 15.83 33.83 29.08
CA ARG A 375 16.24 35.10 29.72
C ARG A 375 15.58 35.58 31.00
#